data_AF-A0A1M7Q1M5-F1
#
_entry.id   AF-A0A1M7Q1M5-F1
#
_cell.length_a   1.000
_cell.length_b   1.000
_cell.length_c   1.000
_cell.angle_alpha   90.00
_cell.angle_beta   90.00
_cell.angle_gamma   90.00
#
_symmetry.space_group_name_H-M   'P 1'
#
loop_
_entity.id
_entity.type
_entity.pdbx_description
1 polymer ?
#
loop_
_entity_poly.entity_id
_entity_poly.type
_entity_poly.pdbx_seq_one_letter_code
_entity_poly.pdbx_strand_id
1 'polypeptide(L)' 'MIRAAPSSSAYESLRRLLTQARLDAELTQAEVATRLKRPQSFVSKYESGERQLDVIEFLAICKAIGVEPTPIIESLA' A
#
# COMPACT_ATOMS: atom_id res chain seq x y z
N MET A 1 23.79 11.81 -1.56
CA MET A 1 22.96 10.64 -1.21
C MET A 1 22.16 10.24 -2.45
N ILE A 2 22.52 9.13 -3.08
CA ILE A 2 21.90 8.68 -4.34
C ILE A 2 20.54 8.06 -4.01
N ARG A 3 19.43 8.72 -4.35
CA ARG A 3 18.13 8.05 -4.47
C ARG A 3 18.08 7.40 -5.85
N ALA A 4 18.41 6.11 -5.93
CA ALA A 4 17.90 5.31 -7.03
C ALA A 4 16.38 5.23 -6.80
N ALA A 5 15.60 5.88 -7.67
CA ALA A 5 14.16 5.65 -7.69
C ALA A 5 13.96 4.14 -7.93
N PRO A 6 13.10 3.45 -7.17
CA PRO A 6 12.71 2.09 -7.57
C PRO A 6 12.24 2.16 -9.02
N SER A 7 12.62 1.18 -9.84
CA SER A 7 12.11 1.08 -11.22
C SER A 7 10.60 1.31 -11.16
N SER A 8 10.09 2.26 -11.94
CA SER A 8 8.71 2.72 -11.80
C SER A 8 7.71 1.56 -11.78
N SER A 9 8.06 0.44 -12.43
CA SER A 9 7.31 -0.81 -12.45
C SER A 9 7.15 -1.49 -11.08
N ALA A 10 8.20 -1.65 -10.27
CA ALA A 10 8.11 -2.42 -9.01
C ALA A 10 7.25 -1.70 -7.96
N TYR A 11 7.43 -0.38 -7.84
CA TYR A 11 6.63 0.42 -6.90
C TYR A 11 5.17 0.58 -7.38
N GLU A 12 4.94 0.67 -8.69
CA GLU A 12 3.60 0.60 -9.27
C GLU A 12 2.93 -0.76 -9.01
N SER A 13 3.68 -1.87 -9.14
CA SER A 13 3.19 -3.20 -8.79
C SER A 13 2.83 -3.32 -7.31
N LEU A 14 3.68 -2.86 -6.39
CA LEU A 14 3.37 -2.83 -4.95
C LEU A 14 2.04 -2.11 -4.69
N ARG A 15 1.87 -0.93 -5.29
CA ARG A 15 0.63 -0.15 -5.15
C ARG A 15 -0.58 -0.89 -5.70
N ARG A 16 -0.47 -1.48 -6.88
CA ARG A 16 -1.56 -2.28 -7.48
C ARG A 16 -1.93 -3.47 -6.59
N LEU A 17 -0.95 -4.18 -6.05
CA LEU A 17 -1.17 -5.30 -5.14
C LEU A 17 -1.87 -4.87 -3.85
N LEU A 18 -1.48 -3.74 -3.25
CA LEU A 18 -2.15 -3.20 -2.07
C LEU A 18 -3.58 -2.72 -2.37
N THR A 19 -3.80 -2.06 -3.51
CA THR A 19 -5.15 -1.67 -3.95
C THR A 19 -6.02 -2.88 -4.18
N GLN A 20 -5.50 -3.92 -4.83
CA GLN A 20 -6.24 -5.16 -5.09
C GLN A 20 -6.57 -5.88 -3.79
N ALA A 21 -5.59 -6.04 -2.89
CA ALA A 21 -5.81 -6.64 -1.57
C ALA A 21 -6.91 -5.91 -0.77
N ARG A 22 -6.97 -4.57 -0.87
CA ARG A 22 -8.06 -3.79 -0.25
C ARG A 22 -9.42 -4.12 -0.88
N LEU A 23 -9.49 -4.18 -2.21
CA LEU A 23 -10.72 -4.48 -2.94
C LEU A 23 -11.21 -5.91 -2.66
N ASP A 24 -10.30 -6.88 -2.60
CA ASP A 24 -10.60 -8.28 -2.28
C ASP A 24 -11.10 -8.45 -0.84
N ALA A 25 -10.66 -7.58 0.07
CA ALA A 25 -11.18 -7.50 1.43
C ALA A 25 -12.51 -6.71 1.54
N GLU A 26 -13.06 -6.25 0.42
CA GLU A 26 -14.31 -5.45 0.33
C GLU A 26 -14.26 -4.15 1.15
N LEU A 27 -13.07 -3.57 1.33
CA LEU A 27 -12.88 -2.35 2.12
C LEU A 27 -12.85 -1.11 1.23
N THR A 28 -13.54 -0.06 1.65
CA THR A 28 -13.37 1.29 1.10
C THR A 28 -12.06 1.91 1.57
N GLN A 29 -11.59 2.92 0.83
CA GLN A 29 -10.42 3.71 1.24
C GLN A 29 -10.64 4.39 2.61
N ALA A 30 -11.88 4.79 2.92
CA ALA A 30 -12.22 5.41 4.19
C ALA A 30 -12.14 4.44 5.38
N GLU A 31 -12.54 3.18 5.19
CA GLU A 31 -12.45 2.14 6.22
C GLU A 31 -10.99 1.79 6.54
N VAL A 32 -10.15 1.61 5.52
CA VAL A 32 -8.70 1.38 5.73
C VAL A 32 -8.07 2.59 6.44
N ALA A 33 -8.40 3.80 6.02
CA ALA A 33 -7.89 5.01 6.65
C ALA A 33 -8.30 5.12 8.13
N THR A 34 -9.55 4.75 8.44
CA THR A 34 -10.06 4.69 9.82
C THR A 34 -9.28 3.69 10.66
N ARG A 35 -9.04 2.48 10.14
CA ARG A 35 -8.22 1.45 10.81
C ARG A 35 -6.78 1.91 11.04
N LEU A 36 -6.23 2.70 10.13
CA LEU A 36 -4.89 3.30 10.23
C LEU A 36 -4.81 4.54 11.12
N LYS A 37 -5.95 5.09 11.57
CA LYS A 37 -6.04 6.40 12.23
C LYS A 37 -5.39 7.51 11.37
N ARG A 38 -5.66 7.50 10.06
CA ARG A 38 -5.18 8.47 9.08
C ARG A 38 -6.35 9.09 8.30
N PRO A 39 -6.18 10.27 7.68
CA PRO A 39 -7.16 10.78 6.72
C PRO A 39 -7.32 9.83 5.53
N GLN A 40 -8.51 9.76 4.92
CA GLN A 40 -8.72 8.97 3.70
C GLN A 40 -7.76 9.35 2.56
N SER A 41 -7.32 10.62 2.51
CA SER A 41 -6.32 11.10 1.55
C SER A 41 -4.94 10.43 1.69
N PHE A 42 -4.62 9.83 2.84
CA PHE A 42 -3.44 8.98 2.96
C PHE A 42 -3.55 7.77 2.04
N VAL A 43 -4.72 7.13 2.05
CA VAL A 43 -5.02 5.94 1.24
C VAL A 43 -5.05 6.30 -0.24
N SER A 44 -5.81 7.33 -0.62
CA SER A 44 -5.89 7.73 -2.02
C SER A 44 -4.52 8.10 -2.61
N LYS A 45 -3.66 8.79 -1.86
CA LYS A 45 -2.34 9.22 -2.33
C LYS A 45 -1.35 8.07 -2.53
N TYR A 46 -1.37 7.05 -1.66
CA TYR A 46 -0.51 5.89 -1.91
C TYR A 46 -1.07 5.02 -3.05
N GLU A 47 -2.40 4.93 -3.19
CA GLU A 47 -3.02 4.18 -4.29
C GLU A 47 -2.83 4.89 -5.63
N SER A 48 -2.81 6.23 -5.68
CA SER A 48 -2.56 7.05 -6.89
C SER A 48 -1.09 7.26 -7.21
N GLY A 49 -0.20 7.09 -6.24
CA GLY A 49 1.25 7.21 -6.43
C GLY A 49 1.84 8.55 -6.12
N GLU A 50 0.99 9.50 -5.75
CA GLU A 50 1.40 10.80 -5.26
C GLU A 50 2.25 10.67 -3.98
N ARG A 51 2.13 9.54 -3.28
CA ARG A 51 2.90 9.26 -2.07
C ARG A 51 3.55 7.87 -2.10
N GLN A 52 4.85 7.85 -1.80
CA GLN A 52 5.57 6.62 -1.49
C GLN A 52 5.35 6.20 -0.04
N LEU A 53 5.28 4.89 0.20
CA LEU A 53 5.17 4.23 1.49
C LEU A 53 6.55 3.82 1.95
N ASP A 54 6.84 4.01 3.23
CA ASP A 54 7.92 3.28 3.86
C ASP A 54 7.45 1.88 4.30
N VAL A 55 8.39 1.05 4.78
CA VAL A 55 8.10 -0.33 5.18
C VAL A 55 7.15 -0.42 6.39
N ILE A 56 7.20 0.55 7.31
CA ILE A 56 6.33 0.56 8.50
C ILE A 56 4.90 0.88 8.08
N GLU A 57 4.73 1.81 7.15
CA GLU A 57 3.42 2.14 6.56
C GLU A 57 2.86 0.98 5.76
N PHE A 58 3.68 0.30 4.96
CA PHE A 58 3.30 -0.92 4.26
C PHE A 58 2.77 -2.00 5.21
N LEU A 59 3.50 -2.29 6.30
CA LEU A 59 3.08 -3.27 7.30
C LEU A 59 1.78 -2.87 8.00
N ALA A 60 1.63 -1.58 8.32
CA ALA A 60 0.39 -1.06 8.92
C ALA A 60 -0.80 -1.20 7.98
N ILE A 61 -0.62 -0.94 6.68
CA ILE A 61 -1.66 -1.11 5.64
C ILE A 61 -2.05 -2.58 5.52
N CYS A 62 -1.08 -3.50 5.44
CA CYS A 62 -1.35 -4.95 5.38
C CYS A 62 -2.19 -5.39 6.58
N LYS A 63 -1.80 -4.97 7.79
CA LYS A 63 -2.56 -5.23 9.02
C LYS A 63 -3.96 -4.61 9.00
N ALA A 64 -4.11 -3.40 8.47
CA ALA A 64 -5.41 -2.72 8.38
C ALA A 64 -6.35 -3.40 7.38
N ILE A 65 -5.82 -3.96 6.30
CA ILE A 65 -6.59 -4.73 5.31
C ILE A 65 -6.89 -6.15 5.83
N GLY A 66 -5.98 -6.74 6.61
CA GLY A 66 -6.10 -8.11 7.11
C GLY A 66 -5.37 -9.13 6.22
N VAL A 67 -4.27 -8.72 5.57
CA VAL A 67 -3.45 -9.58 4.70
C VAL A 67 -2.03 -9.71 5.24
N GLU A 68 -1.41 -10.85 4.94
CA GLU A 68 0.00 -11.06 5.26
C GLU A 68 0.90 -10.27 4.28
N PRO A 69 1.98 -9.63 4.77
CA PRO A 69 2.86 -8.83 3.92
C PRO A 69 3.77 -9.69 3.03
N THR A 70 4.14 -10.90 3.46
CA THR A 70 5.12 -11.76 2.76
C THR A 70 4.69 -12.11 1.34
N PRO A 71 3.45 -12.59 1.07
CA PRO A 71 3.01 -12.90 -0.29
C PRO A 71 3.05 -11.70 -1.25
N ILE A 72 2.82 -10.49 -0.73
CA ILE A 72 2.90 -9.26 -1.54
C ILE A 72 4.35 -9.01 -1.96
N ILE A 73 5.31 -9.16 -1.05
CA ILE A 73 6.74 -8.97 -1.32
C ILE A 73 7.25 -10.03 -2.31
N GLU A 74 6.88 -11.29 -2.12
CA GLU A 74 7.25 -12.39 -3.03
C GLU A 74 6.76 -12.16 -4.46
N SER A 75 5.61 -11.48 -4.62
CA SER A 75 5.04 -11.12 -5.92
C SER A 75 5.77 -9.95 -6.62
N LEU A 76 6.73 -9.30 -5.95
CA LEU A 76 7.53 -8.20 -6.51
C LEU A 76 8.90 -8.65 -7.04
N ALA A 77 9.34 -9.86 -6.68
CA ALA A 77 10.66 -10.39 -6.98
C ALA A 77 10.76 -11.00 -8.40
#